data_AF-A0A7X4JRX9-F1
#
_entry.id   AF-A0A7X4JRX9-F1
#
_cell.length_a   1.000
_cell.length_b   1.000
_cell.length_c   1.000
_cell.angle_alpha   90.00
_cell.angle_beta   90.00
_cell.angle_gamma   90.00
#
_symmetry.space_group_name_H-M   'P 1'
#
loop_
_entity.id
_entity.type
_entity.pdbx_description
1 polymer ?
#
loop_
_entity_poly.entity_id
_entity_poly.type
_entity_poly.pdbx_seq_one_letter_code
_entity_poly.pdbx_strand_id
1 'polypeptide(L)' 'MGNDITTEATVTLSIQQLEGLIRKVVREELIELAKQKPEIFNLDKNAPLYEDMEDILKRKKSGRLKFYTHAEIWDE' A
#
# COMPACT_ATOMS: atom_id res chain seq x y z
N MET A 1 -16.75 45.89 -4.64
CA MET A 1 -16.10 45.00 -3.67
C MET A 1 -16.90 43.71 -3.68
N GLY A 2 -16.35 42.64 -4.23
CA GLY A 2 -17.04 41.35 -4.35
C GLY A 2 -16.90 40.58 -3.04
N ASN A 3 -18.02 40.16 -2.47
CA ASN A 3 -18.03 39.26 -1.33
C ASN A 3 -17.78 37.85 -1.85
N ASP A 4 -16.57 37.32 -1.64
CA ASP A 4 -16.31 35.89 -1.81
C ASP A 4 -17.08 35.13 -0.73
N ILE A 5 -18.14 34.45 -1.15
CA ILE A 5 -18.89 33.52 -0.31
C ILE A 5 -18.05 32.25 -0.25
N THR A 6 -17.27 32.07 0.82
CA THR A 6 -16.66 30.77 1.12
C THR A 6 -17.76 29.78 1.47
N THR A 7 -18.14 28.95 0.51
CA THR A 7 -19.00 27.79 0.74
C THR A 7 -18.22 26.74 1.53
N GLU A 8 -18.49 26.65 2.83
CA GLU A 8 -17.97 25.58 3.68
C GLU A 8 -18.61 24.24 3.29
N ALA A 9 -17.85 23.39 2.58
CA ALA A 9 -18.26 22.03 2.28
C ALA A 9 -17.97 21.14 3.50
N THR A 10 -19.03 20.72 4.20
CA THR A 10 -18.92 19.75 5.30
C THR A 10 -19.05 18.33 4.76
N VAL A 11 -18.00 17.53 4.94
CA VAL A 11 -17.98 16.11 4.54
C VAL A 11 -18.18 15.26 5.79
N THR A 12 -19.29 14.51 5.82
CA THR A 12 -19.56 13.55 6.90
C THR A 12 -19.05 12.18 6.49
N LEU A 13 -18.13 11.61 7.28
CA LEU A 13 -17.57 10.28 7.05
C LEU A 13 -17.81 9.41 8.29
N SER A 14 -18.07 8.12 8.08
CA SER A 14 -17.96 7.15 9.17
C SER A 14 -16.49 6.94 9.56
N ILE A 15 -16.26 6.48 10.79
CA ILE A 15 -14.91 6.17 11.28
C ILE A 15 -14.21 5.15 10.35
N GLN A 16 -14.95 4.14 9.87
CA GLN A 16 -14.41 3.12 8.96
C GLN A 16 -14.02 3.70 7.60
N GLN A 17 -14.82 4.63 7.07
CA GLN A 17 -14.51 5.32 5.81
C GLN A 17 -13.27 6.20 5.97
N LEU A 18 -13.17 6.93 7.08
CA LEU A 18 -12.02 7.75 7.41
C LEU A 18 -10.75 6.90 7.55
N GLU A 19 -10.82 5.77 8.25
CA GLU A 19 -9.71 4.83 8.40
C GLU A 19 -9.24 4.30 7.03
N GLY A 20 -10.17 3.91 6.15
CA GLY A 20 -9.86 3.48 4.80
C GLY A 20 -9.15 4.56 3.98
N LEU A 21 -9.62 5.81 4.09
CA LEU A 21 -9.01 6.99 3.46
C LEU A 21 -7.60 7.25 3.99
N ILE A 22 -7.41 7.25 5.31
CA ILE A 22 -6.09 7.45 5.94
C ILE A 22 -5.14 6.33 5.50
N ARG A 23 -5.56 5.06 5.55
CA ARG A 23 -4.72 3.94 5.10
C ARG A 23 -4.34 4.06 3.62
N LYS A 24 -5.25 4.56 2.78
CA LYS A 24 -4.97 4.79 1.37
C LYS A 24 -3.89 5.86 1.19
N VAL A 25 -4.08 7.04 1.79
CA VAL A 25 -3.13 8.16 1.69
C VAL A 25 -1.76 7.75 2.25
N VAL A 26 -1.72 7.17 3.44
CA VAL A 26 -0.46 6.71 4.05
C VAL A 26 0.26 5.70 3.16
N ARG A 27 -0.47 4.77 2.53
CA ARG A 27 0.13 3.80 1.60
C ARG A 27 0.70 4.49 0.36
N GLU A 28 0.00 5.46 -0.21
CA GLU A 28 0.47 6.22 -1.38
C GLU A 28 1.76 6.99 -1.06
N GLU A 29 1.79 7.71 0.06
CA GLU A 29 2.98 8.44 0.54
C GLU A 29 4.16 7.51 0.81
N LEU A 30 3.92 6.36 1.45
CA LEU A 30 4.98 5.37 1.70
C LEU A 30 5.53 4.76 0.40
N ILE A 31 4.67 4.52 -0.60
CA ILE A 31 5.11 4.04 -1.91
C ILE A 31 5.96 5.10 -2.61
N GLU A 32 5.57 6.36 -2.53
CA GLU A 32 6.34 7.46 -3.11
C GLU A 32 7.70 7.60 -2.44
N LEU A 33 7.74 7.55 -1.11
CA LEU A 33 8.99 7.55 -0.35
C LEU A 33 9.89 6.37 -0.72
N ALA A 34 9.32 5.16 -0.87
CA ALA A 34 10.07 3.97 -1.26
C ALA A 34 10.67 4.09 -2.68
N LYS A 35 10.04 4.83 -3.59
CA LYS A 35 10.59 5.11 -4.93
C LYS A 35 11.74 6.12 -4.87
N GLN A 36 11.62 7.14 -4.02
CA GLN A 36 12.61 8.21 -3.90
C GLN A 36 13.85 7.77 -3.12
N LYS A 37 13.69 6.85 -2.17
CA LYS A 37 14.76 6.33 -1.30
C LYS A 37 14.81 4.80 -1.33
N PRO A 38 15.18 4.20 -2.48
CA PRO A 38 15.20 2.74 -2.64
C PRO A 38 16.11 2.04 -1.63
N GLU A 39 17.13 2.72 -1.12
CA GLU A 39 18.05 2.22 -0.11
C GLU A 39 17.41 1.95 1.26
N ILE A 40 16.28 2.60 1.59
CA ILE A 40 15.58 2.40 2.88
C ILE A 40 14.88 1.04 2.92
N PHE A 41 14.42 0.54 1.77
CA PHE A 41 13.68 -0.73 1.66
C PHE A 41 14.49 -1.81 0.95
N ASN A 42 15.82 -1.69 0.97
CA ASN A 42 16.69 -2.63 0.28
C ASN A 42 16.80 -3.93 1.10
N LEU A 43 16.40 -5.05 0.51
CA LEU A 43 16.57 -6.37 1.11
C LEU A 43 17.97 -6.87 0.76
N ASP A 44 18.81 -7.11 1.76
CA ASP A 44 20.16 -7.63 1.55
C ASP A 44 20.12 -8.99 0.85
N LYS A 45 21.08 -9.28 -0.04
CA LYS A 45 21.16 -10.56 -0.76
C LYS A 45 21.36 -11.77 0.16
N ASN A 46 21.93 -11.53 1.34
CA ASN A 46 22.12 -12.56 2.36
C ASN A 46 20.92 -12.67 3.31
N ALA A 47 19.89 -11.84 3.14
CA ALA A 47 18.68 -11.95 3.95
C ALA A 47 17.95 -13.26 3.61
N PRO A 48 17.43 -14.00 4.60
CA PRO A 48 16.73 -15.26 4.37
C PRO A 48 15.57 -15.18 3.38
N LEU A 49 14.95 -14.01 3.25
CA LEU A 49 13.80 -13.75 2.37
C LEU A 49 14.17 -13.26 0.96
N TYR A 50 15.46 -13.04 0.66
CA TYR A 50 15.85 -12.40 -0.60
C TYR A 50 15.40 -13.21 -1.82
N GLU A 51 15.66 -14.51 -1.80
CA GLU A 51 15.30 -15.43 -2.90
C GLU A 51 13.78 -15.50 -3.08
N ASP A 52 13.03 -15.57 -1.98
CA ASP A 52 11.57 -15.59 -2.00
C ASP A 52 11.00 -14.31 -2.64
N MET A 53 11.53 -13.15 -2.28
CA MET A 53 11.10 -11.87 -2.86
C MET A 53 11.44 -11.77 -4.34
N GLU A 54 12.60 -12.28 -4.77
CA GLU A 54 12.95 -12.36 -6.20
C GLU A 54 11.99 -13.27 -6.97
N ASP A 55 11.65 -14.43 -6.42
CA ASP A 55 10.71 -15.36 -7.05
C ASP A 55 9.30 -14.77 -7.14
N ILE A 56 8.82 -14.12 -6.09
CA ILE A 56 7.54 -13.38 -6.09
C ILE A 56 7.56 -12.29 -7.17
N LEU A 57 8.66 -11.54 -7.30
CA LEU A 57 8.81 -10.50 -8.32
C LEU A 57 8.76 -11.10 -9.74
N LYS A 58 9.43 -12.23 -9.97
CA LYS A 58 9.40 -12.97 -11.26
C LYS A 58 7.99 -13.45 -11.58
N ARG A 59 7.30 -14.06 -10.61
CA ARG A 59 5.90 -14.50 -10.74
C ARG A 59 4.97 -13.33 -11.07
N LYS A 60 5.13 -12.20 -10.38
CA LYS A 60 4.36 -10.96 -10.63
C LYS A 60 4.48 -10.51 -12.08
N LYS A 61 5.71 -10.39 -12.59
CA LYS A 61 5.98 -9.95 -13.97
C LYS A 61 5.39 -10.89 -15.02
N SER A 62 5.34 -12.19 -14.71
CA SER A 62 4.74 -13.21 -15.59
C SER A 62 3.23 -13.39 -15.45
N GLY A 63 2.55 -12.60 -14.59
CA GLY A 63 1.11 -12.75 -14.33
C GLY A 63 0.74 -14.05 -13.59
N ARG A 64 1.70 -14.73 -12.96
CA ARG A 64 1.52 -16.02 -12.27
C ARG A 64 1.44 -15.88 -10.75
N LEU A 65 1.08 -14.69 -10.26
CA LEU A 65 0.96 -14.49 -8.82
C LEU A 65 -0.27 -15.21 -8.30
N LYS A 66 -0.09 -16.07 -7.29
CA LYS A 66 -1.20 -16.75 -6.60
C LYS A 66 -1.24 -16.23 -5.18
N PHE A 67 -2.37 -15.62 -4.82
CA PHE A 67 -2.66 -15.24 -3.44
C PHE A 67 -3.45 -16.37 -2.80
N TYR A 68 -3.08 -16.69 -1.57
CA TYR A 68 -3.84 -17.61 -0.74
C TYR A 68 -4.52 -16.79 0.34
N THR A 69 -5.78 -17.11 0.59
CA THR A 69 -6.54 -16.63 1.73
C THR A 69 -6.00 -17.25 3.01
N HIS A 70 -6.37 -16.66 4.15
CA HIS A 70 -5.97 -17.18 5.45
C HIS A 70 -6.46 -18.63 5.66
N ALA A 71 -7.73 -18.89 5.33
CA ALA A 71 -8.33 -20.23 5.39
C ALA A 71 -7.58 -21.25 4.53
N GLU A 72 -7.13 -20.87 3.33
CA GLU A 72 -6.38 -21.78 2.43
C GLU A 72 -4.99 -22.18 2.93
N ILE A 73 -4.41 -21.44 3.89
CA ILE A 73 -3.07 -21.74 4.44
C ILE A 73 -3.18 -22.34 5.85
N TRP A 74 -4.20 -21.96 6.63
CA TRP A 74 -4.36 -22.35 8.03
C TRP A 74 -5.42 -23.46 8.27
N ASP A 75 -6.10 -23.95 7.23
CA ASP A 75 -7.13 -24.99 7.32
C ASP A 75 -8.24 -24.67 8.36
N GLU A 76 -8.65 -23.40 8.46
CA GLU A 76 -9.74 -22.92 9.32
C GLU A 76 -11.10 -22.83 8.61
#